data_AF-A0A1F8RZX5-F1
#
_entry.id   AF-A0A1F8RZX5-F1
#
_cell.length_a   1.000
_cell.length_b   1.000
_cell.length_c   1.000
_cell.angle_alpha   90.00
_cell.angle_beta   90.00
_cell.angle_gamma   90.00
#
_symmetry.space_group_name_H-M   'P 1'
#
loop_
_entity.id
_entity.type
_entity.pdbx_description
1 polymer ?
#
loop_
_entity_poly.entity_id
_entity_poly.type
_entity_poly.pdbx_seq_one_letter_code
_entity_poly.pdbx_strand_id
1 'polypeptide(L)' 'MRTRWIIAAVLIVVGAVWIAQGVGFLRGSSFMVGDVRWALIGAVLAAVGVIVGWTAFRSRAKS' A
#
# COMPACT_ATOMS: atom_id res chain seq x y z
N MET A 1 -5.51 15.15 -12.05
CA MET A 1 -4.69 15.21 -10.81
C MET A 1 -5.30 14.47 -9.63
N ARG A 2 -6.59 14.62 -9.31
CA ARG A 2 -7.22 14.01 -8.12
C ARG A 2 -7.20 12.46 -8.10
N THR A 3 -7.50 11.82 -9.24
CA THR A 3 -7.58 10.35 -9.34
C THR A 3 -6.28 9.65 -8.95
N ARG A 4 -5.11 10.19 -9.35
CA ARG A 4 -3.80 9.59 -9.03
C ARG A 4 -3.49 9.58 -7.54
N TRP A 5 -3.89 10.63 -6.81
CA TRP A 5 -3.73 10.71 -5.37
C TRP A 5 -4.64 9.73 -4.63
N ILE A 6 -5.88 9.56 -5.11
CA ILE A 6 -6.81 8.56 -4.55
C ILE A 6 -6.23 7.15 -4.76
N ILE A 7 -5.75 6.84 -5.97
CA ILE A 7 -5.13 5.55 -6.27
C ILE A 7 -3.91 5.32 -5.36
N ALA A 8 -3.02 6.30 -5.22
CA ALA A 8 -1.85 6.20 -4.35
C ALA A 8 -2.24 5.93 -2.88
N ALA A 9 -3.23 6.67 -2.36
CA ALA A 9 -3.70 6.50 -0.99
C ALA A 9 -4.30 5.10 -0.76
N VAL A 10 -5.13 4.61 -1.69
CA VAL A 10 -5.72 3.28 -1.60
C VAL A 10 -4.63 2.20 -1.61
N LEU A 11 -3.67 2.28 -2.54
CA LEU A 11 -2.57 1.31 -2.63
C LEU A 11 -1.73 1.25 -1.34
N ILE A 12 -1.45 2.41 -0.74
CA ILE A 12 -0.68 2.49 0.51
C ILE A 12 -1.47 1.89 1.68
N VAL A 13 -2.75 2.25 1.82
CA VAL A 13 -3.59 1.77 2.94
C VAL A 13 -3.81 0.26 2.84
N VAL A 14 -4.14 -0.25 1.66
CA VAL A 14 -4.32 -1.69 1.44
C VAL A 14 -3.01 -2.45 1.67
N GLY A 15 -1.89 -1.92 1.16
CA GLY A 15 -0.57 -2.51 1.39
C GLY A 15 -0.20 -2.57 2.87
N ALA A 16 -0.48 -1.50 3.63
CA ALA A 16 -0.24 -1.46 5.07
C ALA A 16 -1.10 -2.48 5.84
N VAL A 17 -2.37 -2.68 5.44
CA VAL A 17 -3.23 -3.71 6.05
C VAL A 17 -2.65 -5.11 5.81
N TRP A 18 -2.22 -5.42 4.59
CA TRP A 18 -1.63 -6.72 4.27
C TRP A 18 -0.30 -6.96 4.98
N ILE A 19 0.52 -5.92 5.16
CA ILE A 19 1.71 -5.98 6.03
C ILE A 19 1.31 -6.34 7.45
N ALA A 20 0.36 -5.60 8.03
CA ALA A 20 -0.09 -5.82 9.40
C ALA A 20 -0.73 -7.21 9.61
N GLN A 21 -1.41 -7.76 8.60
CA GLN A 21 -1.90 -9.14 8.60
C GLN A 21 -0.75 -10.16 8.53
N GLY A 22 0.16 -10.00 7.58
CA GLY A 22 1.24 -10.97 7.34
C GLY A 22 2.24 -11.06 8.48
N VAL A 23 2.51 -9.96 9.20
CA VAL A 23 3.36 -9.97 10.41
C VAL A 23 2.63 -10.45 11.66
N GLY A 24 1.33 -10.78 11.56
CA GLY A 24 0.53 -11.27 12.68
C GLY A 24 0.11 -10.19 13.69
N PHE A 25 0.23 -8.91 13.34
CA PHE A 25 -0.21 -7.79 14.19
C PHE A 25 -1.74 -7.71 14.27
N LEU A 26 -2.42 -7.94 13.15
CA LEU A 26 -3.88 -8.03 13.09
C LEU A 26 -4.33 -9.44 13.45
N ARG A 27 -4.96 -9.60 14.62
CA ARG A 27 -5.51 -10.87 15.07
C ARG A 27 -6.90 -11.10 14.46
N GLY A 28 -7.04 -12.17 13.69
CA GLY A 28 -8.30 -12.60 13.10
C GLY A 28 -8.17 -14.00 12.50
N SER A 29 -9.29 -14.72 12.33
CA SER A 29 -9.33 -16.09 11.80
C SER A 29 -9.14 -16.19 10.28
N SER A 30 -8.55 -15.16 9.65
CA SER A 30 -8.40 -15.10 8.19
C SER A 30 -7.13 -15.84 7.75
N PHE A 31 -7.18 -16.44 6.56
CA PHE A 31 -6.07 -17.18 5.92
C PHE A 31 -4.79 -16.35 5.71
N MET A 32 -4.88 -15.03 5.89
CA MET A 32 -3.79 -14.08 5.63
C MET A 32 -2.97 -13.75 6.88
N VAL A 33 -3.50 -14.02 8.06
CA VAL A 33 -2.88 -13.61 9.33
C VAL A 33 -1.74 -14.55 9.70
N GLY A 34 -0.54 -13.99 9.88
CA GLY A 34 0.66 -14.76 10.26
C GLY A 34 1.39 -15.44 9.09
N ASP A 35 1.02 -15.16 7.83
CA ASP A 35 1.76 -15.60 6.65
C ASP A 35 2.55 -14.43 6.04
N VAL A 36 3.89 -14.56 6.09
CA VAL A 36 4.86 -13.56 5.60
C VAL A 36 4.69 -13.20 4.12
N ARG A 37 4.07 -14.09 3.32
CA ARG A 37 3.77 -13.81 1.90
C ARG A 37 2.89 -12.57 1.75
N TRP A 38 1.89 -12.41 2.62
CA TRP A 38 1.01 -11.23 2.59
C TRP A 38 1.75 -9.96 3.01
N ALA A 39 2.72 -10.07 3.91
CA ALA A 39 3.56 -8.93 4.26
C ALA A 39 4.44 -8.48 3.09
N LEU A 40 5.01 -9.42 2.33
CA LEU A 40 5.79 -9.11 1.13
C LEU A 40 4.93 -8.46 0.03
N ILE A 41 3.75 -9.03 -0.24
CA ILE A 41 2.82 -8.47 -1.22
C ILE A 41 2.36 -7.07 -0.81
N GLY A 42 2.03 -6.88 0.48
CA GLY A 42 1.65 -5.59 1.03
C GLY A 42 2.77 -4.54 0.92
N ALA A 43 4.03 -4.93 1.17
CA ALA A 43 5.19 -4.05 1.02
C ALA A 43 5.40 -3.59 -0.43
N VAL A 44 5.28 -4.51 -1.40
CA VAL A 44 5.35 -4.18 -2.83
C VAL A 44 4.23 -3.22 -3.21
N LEU A 45 3.00 -3.50 -2.76
CA LEU A 45 1.83 -2.66 -3.07
C LEU A 45 1.97 -1.24 -2.50
N ALA A 46 2.43 -1.12 -1.25
CA ALA A 46 2.69 0.16 -0.62
C ALA A 46 3.79 0.94 -1.35
N ALA A 47 4.88 0.27 -1.77
CA ALA A 47 5.95 0.90 -2.54
C ALA A 47 5.45 1.44 -3.89
N VAL A 48 4.61 0.68 -4.61
CA VAL A 48 3.98 1.16 -5.86
C VAL A 48 3.10 2.38 -5.59
N GLY A 49 2.31 2.36 -4.53
CA GLY A 49 1.48 3.51 -4.12
C GLY A 49 2.30 4.78 -3.88
N VAL A 50 3.45 4.67 -3.19
CA VAL A 50 4.38 5.78 -2.97
C VAL A 50 4.94 6.32 -4.29
N ILE A 51 5.35 5.44 -5.21
CA ILE A 51 5.87 5.84 -6.53
C ILE A 51 4.79 6.59 -7.34
N VAL A 52 3.54 6.11 -7.33
CA VAL A 52 2.41 6.77 -8.00
C VAL A 52 2.12 8.14 -7.38
N GLY A 53 2.14 8.25 -6.05
CA GLY A 53 1.98 9.53 -5.35
C GLY A 53 3.11 10.51 -5.68
N TRP A 54 4.36 10.05 -5.68
CA TRP A 54 5.53 10.86 -6.00
C TRP A 54 5.53 11.40 -7.43
N THR A 55 5.16 10.56 -8.40
CA THR A 55 5.04 10.99 -9.80
C THR A 55 3.91 12.02 -9.97
N ALA A 56 2.78 11.83 -9.28
CA ALA A 56 1.68 12.81 -9.27
C ALA A 56 2.10 14.15 -8.65
N PHE A 57 2.92 14.15 -7.59
CA PHE A 57 3.49 15.35 -6.97
C PHE A 57 4.44 16.08 -7.92
N ARG A 58 5.40 15.35 -8.53
CA ARG A 58 6.36 15.93 -9.49
C ARG A 58 5.70 16.53 -10.72
N SER A 59 4.61 15.94 -11.22
CA SER A 59 3.86 16.52 -12.34
C SER A 59 3.18 17.84 -11.97
N ARG A 60 2.89 18.07 -10.70
CA ARG A 60 2.28 19.31 -10.21
C ARG A 60 3.31 20.42 -9.99
N ALA A 61 4.53 20.08 -9.61
CA ALA A 61 5.62 21.03 -9.38
C ALA A 61 6.27 21.57 -10.68
N LYS A 62 5.97 20.95 -11.83
CA LYS A 62 6.48 21.34 -13.15
C LYS A 62 5.50 22.17 -14.00
N SER A 63 4.30 22.45 -13.47
CA SER A 63 3.24 23.24 -14.13
C SER A 63 3.04 24.54 -13.38
#